data_AF-A0A7W0S617-F1
#
_entry.id   AF-A0A7W0S617-F1
#
_cell.length_a   1.000
_cell.length_b   1.000
_cell.length_c   1.000
_cell.angle_alpha   90.00
_cell.angle_beta   90.00
_cell.angle_gamma   90.00
#
_symmetry.space_group_name_H-M   'P 1'
#
loop_
_entity.id
_entity.type
_entity.pdbx_description
1 polymer ?
#
loop_
_entity_poly.entity_id
_entity_poly.type
_entity_poly.pdbx_seq_one_letter_code
_entity_poly.pdbx_strand_id
1 'polypeptide(L)'
;DPARTADRKYGIFAVLDLDDVVVGYVVYFVRNNVRHVVDILVLGPRKGLDALLSEFIIDARRERAAAVSIVYVGAPNSLTRGLRRFGFIERREQPRLMVNVSPKAPHLLRLRQRDSWYFVAGDNDI
;
A
#
# COMPACT_ATOMS: atom_id res chain seq x y z
N ASP A 1 5.58 -20.86 -14.20
CA ASP A 1 5.55 -20.18 -15.50
C ASP A 1 6.16 -18.80 -15.33
N PRO A 2 7.42 -18.57 -15.76
CA PRO A 2 8.17 -17.34 -15.50
C PRO A 2 7.84 -16.26 -16.54
N ALA A 3 6.55 -16.14 -16.90
CA ALA A 3 6.07 -15.18 -17.87
C ALA A 3 5.38 -14.00 -17.18
N ARG A 4 5.87 -12.81 -17.51
CA ARG A 4 5.26 -11.47 -17.35
C ARG A 4 5.40 -10.78 -16.00
N THR A 5 6.59 -10.27 -15.74
CA THR A 5 6.68 -8.85 -15.35
C THR A 5 6.42 -8.05 -16.62
N ALA A 6 5.15 -7.84 -16.98
CA ALA A 6 4.82 -6.76 -17.90
C ALA A 6 5.36 -5.48 -17.24
N ASP A 7 6.15 -4.70 -17.97
CA ASP A 7 6.78 -3.49 -17.45
C ASP A 7 5.68 -2.57 -16.89
N ARG A 8 5.52 -2.58 -15.56
CA ARG A 8 4.45 -1.83 -14.90
C ARG A 8 4.93 -0.40 -14.86
N LYS A 9 4.28 0.48 -15.61
CA LYS A 9 4.53 1.91 -15.48
C LYS A 9 4.01 2.38 -14.12
N TYR A 10 4.94 2.60 -13.19
CA TYR A 10 4.63 3.15 -11.88
C TYR A 10 4.45 4.67 -11.95
N GLY A 11 3.54 5.17 -11.12
CA GLY A 11 3.36 6.57 -10.83
C GLY A 11 3.53 6.81 -9.33
N ILE A 12 3.90 8.05 -8.98
CA ILE A 12 3.99 8.52 -7.61
C ILE A 12 3.02 9.68 -7.47
N PHE A 13 2.11 9.59 -6.50
CA PHE A 13 1.28 10.70 -6.07
C PHE A 13 1.80 11.19 -4.72
N ALA A 14 2.22 12.45 -4.63
CA ALA A 14 2.75 13.03 -3.40
C ALA A 14 1.90 14.21 -2.94
N VAL A 15 1.76 14.35 -1.62
CA VAL A 15 1.23 15.56 -0.99
C VAL A 15 2.40 16.34 -0.41
N LEU A 16 2.43 17.62 -0.72
CA LEU A 16 3.40 18.58 -0.18
C LEU A 16 2.73 19.41 0.92
N ASP A 17 3.52 19.89 1.88
CA ASP A 17 3.08 20.96 2.78
C ASP A 17 3.25 22.35 2.13
N LEU A 18 3.10 23.41 2.92
CA LEU A 18 3.19 24.80 2.45
C LEU A 18 4.61 25.22 2.07
N ASP A 19 5.63 24.46 2.51
CA ASP A 19 7.04 24.72 2.25
C ASP A 19 7.58 23.81 1.13
N ASP A 20 6.67 23.23 0.32
CA ASP A 20 6.96 22.26 -0.75
C ASP A 20 7.66 20.97 -0.27
N VAL A 21 7.54 20.63 1.01
CA VAL A 21 8.13 19.40 1.57
C VAL A 21 7.15 18.23 1.41
N VAL A 22 7.65 17.09 0.93
CA VAL A 22 6.85 15.86 0.82
C VAL A 22 6.45 15.37 2.21
N VAL A 23 5.15 15.40 2.52
CA VAL A 23 4.59 14.90 3.79
C VAL A 23 3.95 13.52 3.63
N GLY A 24 3.81 13.03 2.41
CA GLY A 24 3.37 11.66 2.16
C GLY A 24 3.30 11.35 0.68
N TYR A 25 3.37 10.07 0.34
CA TYR A 25 3.26 9.60 -1.03
C TYR A 25 2.52 8.27 -1.13
N VAL A 26 2.00 8.01 -2.32
CA VAL A 26 1.48 6.74 -2.78
C VAL A 26 2.22 6.35 -4.05
N VAL A 27 2.84 5.17 -4.06
CA VAL A 27 3.35 4.55 -5.29
C VAL A 27 2.27 3.61 -5.81
N TYR A 28 1.96 3.71 -7.10
CA TYR A 28 0.91 2.90 -7.72
C TYR A 28 1.21 2.56 -9.17
N PHE A 29 0.50 1.59 -9.71
CA PHE A 29 0.39 1.37 -11.16
C PHE A 29 -1.08 1.24 -11.55
N VAL A 30 -1.38 1.44 -12.84
CA VAL A 30 -2.73 1.26 -13.38
C VAL A 30 -2.80 -0.04 -14.15
N ARG A 31 -3.80 -0.89 -13.84
CA ARG A 31 -4.11 -2.10 -14.62
C ARG A 31 -5.61 -2.29 -14.68
N ASN A 32 -6.15 -2.53 -15.86
CA ASN A 32 -7.60 -2.73 -16.06
C ASN A 32 -8.44 -1.59 -15.45
N ASN A 33 -7.99 -0.35 -15.60
CA ASN A 33 -8.59 0.86 -15.01
C ASN A 33 -8.64 0.89 -13.46
N VAL A 34 -7.86 0.04 -12.78
CA VAL A 34 -7.72 0.04 -11.33
C VAL A 34 -6.35 0.59 -10.95
N ARG A 35 -6.31 1.52 -10.00
CA ARG A 35 -5.07 1.97 -9.37
C ARG A 35 -4.67 1.00 -8.28
N HIS A 36 -3.56 0.30 -8.48
CA HIS A 36 -2.99 -0.63 -7.52
C HIS A 36 -1.90 0.08 -6.73
N VAL A 37 -2.18 0.38 -5.47
CA VAL A 37 -1.21 0.92 -4.52
C VAL A 37 -0.22 -0.18 -4.17
N VAL A 38 1.06 0.12 -4.38
CA VAL A 38 2.17 -0.78 -4.03
C VAL A 38 2.91 -0.32 -2.80
N ASP A 39 2.96 0.99 -2.54
CA ASP A 39 3.56 1.54 -1.34
C ASP A 39 2.84 2.82 -0.90
N ILE A 40 2.85 3.09 0.41
CA ILE A 40 2.29 4.29 1.03
C ILE A 40 3.16 4.71 2.21
N LEU A 41 3.60 5.97 2.18
CA LEU A 41 4.31 6.61 3.28
C LEU A 41 3.61 7.90 3.68
N VAL A 42 3.54 8.15 4.98
CA VAL A 42 3.08 9.42 5.54
C VAL A 42 4.06 9.84 6.62
N LEU A 43 4.58 11.05 6.49
CA LEU A 43 5.45 11.69 7.47
C LEU A 43 4.58 12.58 8.37
N GLY A 44 4.74 12.44 9.68
CA GLY A 44 4.05 13.26 10.67
C GLY A 44 2.70 12.71 11.18
N PRO A 45 1.90 13.55 11.88
CA PRO A 45 0.70 13.11 12.59
C PRO A 45 -0.43 12.68 11.65
N ARG A 46 -1.45 12.00 12.21
CA ARG A 46 -2.62 11.42 11.50
C ARG A 46 -3.24 12.27 10.38
N LYS A 47 -3.19 13.61 10.49
CA LYS A 47 -3.73 14.54 9.49
C LYS A 47 -3.10 14.34 8.10
N GLY A 48 -1.83 13.94 8.02
CA GLY A 48 -1.15 13.68 6.74
C GLY A 48 -1.74 12.49 5.97
N LEU A 49 -2.19 11.45 6.69
CA LEU A 49 -2.78 10.28 6.05
C LEU A 49 -4.16 10.60 5.47
N ASP A 50 -4.99 11.36 6.20
CA ASP A 50 -6.31 11.72 5.72
C ASP A 50 -6.21 12.65 4.49
N ALA A 51 -5.28 13.61 4.50
CA ALA A 51 -4.99 14.46 3.34
C ALA A 51 -4.55 13.61 2.13
N LEU A 52 -3.54 12.75 2.30
CA LEU A 52 -3.02 11.89 1.24
C LEU A 52 -4.10 10.99 0.62
N LEU A 53 -4.88 10.28 1.46
CA LEU A 53 -5.94 9.41 0.97
C LEU A 53 -7.05 10.20 0.27
N SER A 54 -7.46 11.34 0.82
CA SER A 54 -8.51 12.17 0.23
C SER A 54 -8.13 12.66 -1.17
N GLU A 55 -6.95 13.25 -1.32
CA GLU A 55 -6.48 13.80 -2.59
C GLU A 55 -6.21 12.70 -3.61
N PHE A 56 -5.62 11.57 -3.19
CA PHE A 56 -5.40 10.44 -4.09
C PHE A 56 -6.71 9.83 -4.61
N ILE A 57 -7.76 9.77 -3.79
CA ILE A 57 -9.09 9.29 -4.21
C ILE A 57 -9.76 10.30 -5.16
N ILE A 58 -9.65 11.61 -4.88
CA ILE A 58 -10.17 12.65 -5.76
C ILE A 58 -9.49 12.59 -7.12
N ASP A 59 -8.16 12.47 -7.14
CA ASP A 59 -7.37 12.31 -8.36
C ASP A 59 -7.77 11.04 -9.13
N ALA A 60 -7.92 9.90 -8.44
CA ALA A 60 -8.40 8.66 -9.05
C ALA A 60 -9.79 8.82 -9.70
N ARG A 61 -10.70 9.57 -9.06
CA ARG A 61 -12.02 9.87 -9.62
C ARG A 61 -11.96 10.80 -10.83
N ARG A 62 -11.10 11.82 -10.81
CA ARG A 62 -10.88 12.73 -11.96
C ARG A 62 -10.39 11.96 -13.18
N GLU A 63 -9.48 11.01 -12.96
CA GLU A 63 -8.96 10.11 -13.97
C GLU A 63 -9.91 8.93 -14.30
N ARG A 64 -11.13 8.92 -13.76
CA ARG A 64 -12.17 7.90 -14.01
C ARG A 64 -11.70 6.47 -13.72
N ALA A 65 -10.80 6.29 -12.75
CA ALA A 65 -10.39 4.98 -12.29
C ALA A 65 -11.61 4.21 -11.74
N ALA A 66 -11.72 2.94 -12.12
CA ALA A 66 -12.80 2.06 -11.68
C ALA A 66 -12.72 1.75 -10.19
N ALA A 67 -11.49 1.64 -9.66
CA ALA A 67 -11.25 1.41 -8.24
C ALA A 67 -9.82 1.78 -7.84
N VAL A 68 -9.61 1.91 -6.52
CA VAL A 68 -8.28 1.89 -5.88
C VAL A 68 -8.17 0.61 -5.07
N SER A 69 -7.07 -0.10 -5.22
CA SER A 69 -6.79 -1.37 -4.55
C SER A 69 -5.44 -1.32 -3.86
N ILE A 70 -5.38 -1.84 -2.63
CA ILE A 70 -4.15 -1.96 -1.85
C ILE A 70 -4.08 -3.37 -1.26
N VAL A 71 -2.89 -3.98 -1.34
CA VAL A 71 -2.57 -5.19 -0.60
C VAL A 71 -1.83 -4.78 0.66
N TYR A 72 -2.36 -5.18 1.81
CA TYR A 72 -1.78 -4.92 3.12
C TYR A 72 -1.74 -6.21 3.92
N VAL A 73 -0.56 -6.58 4.42
CA VAL A 73 -0.38 -7.71 5.34
C VAL A 73 0.25 -7.20 6.63
N GLY A 74 -0.54 -7.19 7.69
CA GLY A 74 -0.10 -6.79 9.02
C GLY A 74 -1.26 -6.61 9.99
N ALA A 75 -0.95 -6.24 11.23
CA ALA A 75 -1.95 -5.96 12.25
C ALA A 75 -2.74 -4.66 11.95
N PRO A 76 -4.02 -4.55 12.37
CA PRO A 76 -4.78 -3.32 12.19
C PRO A 76 -4.09 -2.08 12.81
N ASN A 77 -3.90 -1.03 12.02
CA ASN A 77 -3.16 0.18 12.41
C ASN A 77 -3.87 1.47 11.95
N SER A 78 -3.18 2.61 12.01
CA SER A 78 -3.73 3.89 11.55
C SER A 78 -4.12 3.88 10.08
N LEU A 79 -3.32 3.22 9.23
CA LEU A 79 -3.58 3.05 7.80
C LEU A 79 -4.87 2.27 7.56
N THR A 80 -5.02 1.06 8.11
CA THR A 80 -6.22 0.24 7.89
C THR A 80 -7.50 0.90 8.43
N ARG A 81 -7.40 1.63 9.54
CA ARG A 81 -8.51 2.47 10.02
C ARG A 81 -8.82 3.64 9.08
N GLY A 82 -7.79 4.27 8.52
CA GLY A 82 -7.94 5.33 7.50
C GLY A 82 -8.66 4.81 6.27
N LEU A 83 -8.18 3.73 5.68
CA LEU A 83 -8.78 3.06 4.53
C LEU A 83 -10.28 2.78 4.76
N ARG A 84 -10.64 2.20 5.93
CA ARG A 84 -12.05 1.96 6.27
C ARG A 84 -12.89 3.24 6.34
N ARG A 85 -12.37 4.33 6.94
CA ARG A 85 -13.07 5.63 6.98
C ARG A 85 -13.33 6.20 5.59
N PHE A 86 -12.41 5.98 4.65
CA PHE A 86 -12.55 6.41 3.25
C PHE A 86 -13.34 5.43 2.38
N GLY A 87 -13.98 4.41 2.97
CA GLY A 87 -14.87 3.49 2.27
C GLY A 87 -14.18 2.29 1.60
N PHE A 88 -12.91 2.03 1.90
CA PHE A 88 -12.28 0.79 1.46
C PHE A 88 -12.89 -0.41 2.19
N ILE A 89 -13.15 -1.47 1.42
CA ILE A 89 -13.71 -2.72 1.90
C ILE A 89 -12.64 -3.80 1.81
N GLU A 90 -12.49 -4.58 2.87
CA GLU A 90 -11.59 -5.72 2.90
C GLU A 90 -12.09 -6.84 1.96
N ARG A 91 -11.22 -7.33 1.07
CA ARG A 91 -11.56 -8.46 0.19
C ARG A 91 -11.41 -9.75 1.00
N ARG A 92 -12.41 -10.64 0.89
CA ARG A 92 -12.41 -11.95 1.59
C ARG A 92 -11.27 -12.87 1.16
N GLU A 93 -10.79 -12.71 -0.07
CA GLU A 93 -9.60 -13.40 -0.55
C GLU A 93 -8.35 -12.72 0.03
N GLN A 94 -7.75 -13.35 1.03
CA GLN A 94 -6.51 -12.88 1.59
C GLN A 94 -5.34 -13.23 0.66
N PRO A 95 -4.46 -12.26 0.34
CA PRO A 95 -3.24 -12.55 -0.40
C PRO A 95 -2.39 -13.56 0.39
N ARG A 96 -1.88 -14.58 -0.30
CA ARG A 96 -0.94 -15.54 0.28
C ARG A 96 0.45 -14.89 0.29
N LEU A 97 0.99 -14.66 1.48
CA LEU A 97 2.37 -14.23 1.64
C LEU A 97 3.24 -15.44 1.97
N MET A 98 4.26 -15.66 1.15
CA MET A 98 5.29 -16.68 1.37
C MET A 98 6.58 -15.97 1.74
N VAL A 99 7.13 -16.29 2.91
CA VAL A 99 8.40 -15.72 3.38
C VAL A 99 9.41 -16.85 3.46
N ASN A 100 10.54 -16.71 2.76
CA ASN A 100 11.66 -17.61 2.87
C ASN A 100 12.59 -17.14 3.99
N VAL A 101 12.82 -17.97 5.00
CA VAL A 101 13.61 -17.63 6.19
C VAL A 101 14.69 -18.68 6.37
N SER A 102 15.94 -18.25 6.52
CA SER A 102 17.03 -19.14 6.90
C SER A 102 16.73 -19.83 8.24
N PRO A 103 16.97 -21.15 8.39
CA PRO A 103 16.82 -21.84 9.67
C PRO A 103 17.69 -21.27 10.81
N LYS A 104 18.71 -20.48 10.48
CA LYS A 104 19.60 -19.80 11.44
C LYS A 104 19.18 -18.36 11.75
N ALA A 105 18.07 -17.88 11.18
CA ALA A 105 17.66 -16.50 11.33
C ALA A 105 17.30 -16.20 12.80
N PRO A 106 17.87 -15.14 13.39
CA PRO A 106 17.43 -14.68 14.69
C PRO A 106 15.95 -14.28 14.61
N HIS A 107 15.17 -14.60 15.63
CA HIS A 107 13.73 -14.28 15.75
C HIS A 107 12.76 -15.05 14.83
N LEU A 108 13.10 -16.28 14.40
CA LEU A 108 12.17 -17.21 13.71
C LEU A 108 10.75 -17.27 14.30
N LEU A 109 10.62 -17.17 15.63
CA LEU A 109 9.33 -17.17 16.30
C LEU A 109 8.49 -15.90 16.01
N ARG A 110 9.10 -14.72 15.91
CA ARG A 110 8.40 -13.47 15.52
C ARG A 110 7.99 -13.49 14.06
N LEU A 111 8.80 -14.10 13.20
CA LEU A 111 8.44 -14.28 11.79
C LEU A 111 7.19 -15.16 11.62
N ARG A 112 6.83 -16.02 12.58
CA ARG A 112 5.56 -16.77 12.50
C ARG A 112 4.33 -15.97 12.94
N GLN A 113 4.52 -14.82 13.59
CA GLN A 113 3.44 -13.98 14.10
C GLN A 113 3.08 -12.94 13.04
N ARG A 114 1.98 -13.16 12.31
CA ARG A 114 1.49 -12.23 11.27
C ARG A 114 1.34 -10.79 11.77
N ASP A 115 0.98 -10.60 13.03
CA ASP A 115 0.80 -9.27 13.62
C ASP A 115 2.12 -8.51 13.83
N SER A 116 3.27 -9.20 13.71
CA SER A 116 4.59 -8.57 13.71
C SER A 116 5.02 -8.09 12.32
N TRP A 117 4.15 -8.20 11.31
CA TRP A 117 4.48 -7.91 9.92
C TRP A 117 3.88 -6.57 9.48
N TYR A 118 4.60 -5.87 8.60
CA TYR A 118 4.09 -4.73 7.84
C TYR A 118 4.59 -4.90 6.41
N PHE A 119 3.78 -5.54 5.57
CA PHE A 119 4.10 -5.74 4.16
C PHE A 119 3.05 -5.09 3.25
N VAL A 120 3.55 -4.45 2.20
CA VAL A 120 2.80 -3.93 1.06
C VAL A 120 3.22 -4.67 -0.22
N ALA A 121 2.48 -4.50 -1.31
CA ALA A 121 2.84 -5.16 -2.57
C ALA A 121 4.21 -4.73 -3.13
N GLY A 122 4.73 -3.58 -2.69
CA GLY A 122 6.08 -3.11 -2.97
C GLY A 122 7.19 -3.97 -2.37
N ASP A 123 6.93 -4.71 -1.29
CA ASP A 123 7.94 -5.59 -0.66
C ASP A 123 8.10 -6.94 -1.38
N ASN A 124 7.38 -7.16 -2.47
CA ASN A 124 7.48 -8.36 -3.28
C ASN A 124 8.63 -8.22 -4.28
N ASP A 125 9.86 -8.16 -3.77
CA ASP A 125 11.09 -8.23 -4.56
C ASP A 125 11.36 -9.69 -4.95
N ILE A 126 11.26 -10.00 -6.25
CA ILE A 126 11.66 -11.29 -6.84
C ILE A 126 12.88 -11.05 -7.72
#